data_AF-A0AA36ERX5-F1
#
_entry.id   AF-A0AA36ERX5-F1
#
_cell.length_a   1.000
_cell.length_b   1.000
_cell.length_c   1.000
_cell.angle_alpha   90.00
_cell.angle_beta   90.00
_cell.angle_gamma   90.00
#
_symmetry.space_group_name_H-M   'P 1'
#
loop_
_entity.id
_entity.type
_entity.pdbx_description
1 polymer ?
#
loop_
_entity_poly.entity_id
_entity_poly.type
_entity_poly.pdbx_seq_one_letter_code
_entity_poly.pdbx_strand_id
1 'polypeptide(L)'
;MVSFVNLIAGKWAIPILYRLIVLGEPVRFSELQRAVRPITQKELTRQLRQFEARGLVNRKVFAEVPPRVEYEITELGKSLRPTLDSLAEWMTANASAMNKNGQRTSATRS
;
A
#
# COMPACT_ATOMS: atom_id res chain seq x y z
N MET A 1 12.27 0.32 -14.14
CA MET A 1 12.18 -0.65 -13.03
C MET A 1 12.42 0.00 -11.66
N VAL A 2 13.51 0.76 -11.47
CA VAL A 2 13.83 1.43 -10.17
C VAL A 2 12.72 2.36 -9.65
N SER A 3 12.05 3.10 -10.53
CA SER A 3 10.98 4.03 -10.15
C SER A 3 9.74 3.33 -9.55
N PHE A 4 9.42 2.13 -10.02
CA PHE A 4 8.33 1.32 -9.48
C PHE A 4 8.71 0.75 -8.12
N VAL A 5 9.94 0.21 -7.99
CA VAL A 5 10.46 -0.26 -6.70
C VAL A 5 10.41 0.85 -5.66
N ASN A 6 10.83 2.08 -5.99
CA ASN A 6 10.75 3.21 -5.05
C ASN A 6 9.31 3.62 -4.68
N LEU A 7 8.32 3.27 -5.50
CA LEU A 7 6.91 3.49 -5.20
C LEU A 7 6.36 2.43 -4.24
N ILE A 8 6.63 1.16 -4.51
CA ILE A 8 6.06 0.03 -3.75
C ILE A 8 6.95 -0.43 -2.59
N ALA A 9 8.19 0.06 -2.51
CA ALA A 9 9.12 -0.29 -1.45
C ALA A 9 8.62 0.19 -0.08
N GLY A 10 8.86 -0.66 0.90
CA GLY A 10 8.52 -0.39 2.29
C GLY A 10 7.20 -1.03 2.71
N LYS A 11 6.98 -1.02 4.03
CA LYS A 11 5.94 -1.79 4.70
C LYS A 11 4.51 -1.38 4.32
N TRP A 12 4.30 -0.14 3.89
CA TRP A 12 2.97 0.46 3.85
C TRP A 12 2.41 0.71 2.45
N ALA A 13 3.25 0.75 1.42
CA ALA A 13 2.79 1.16 0.11
C ALA A 13 1.75 0.19 -0.47
N ILE A 14 2.07 -1.11 -0.45
CA ILE A 14 1.17 -2.17 -0.93
C ILE A 14 -0.11 -2.27 -0.10
N PRO A 15 -0.10 -2.33 1.26
CA PRO A 15 -1.33 -2.37 2.05
C PRO A 15 -2.29 -1.20 1.80
N ILE A 16 -1.77 0.02 1.63
CA ILE A 16 -2.61 1.19 1.37
C ILE A 16 -3.24 1.10 -0.03
N LEU A 17 -2.44 0.84 -1.07
CA LEU A 17 -2.93 0.72 -2.44
C LEU A 17 -3.94 -0.42 -2.57
N TYR A 18 -3.63 -1.60 -2.02
CA TYR A 18 -4.54 -2.75 -2.04
C TYR A 18 -5.86 -2.42 -1.35
N ARG A 19 -5.83 -1.74 -0.19
CA ARG A 19 -7.06 -1.34 0.50
C ARG A 19 -7.91 -0.38 -0.34
N LEU A 20 -7.30 0.60 -0.99
CA LEU A 20 -7.99 1.55 -1.88
C LEU A 20 -8.57 0.86 -3.11
N ILE A 21 -7.83 -0.09 -3.70
CA ILE A 21 -8.28 -0.92 -4.83
C ILE A 21 -9.51 -1.77 -4.44
N VAL A 22 -9.46 -2.43 -3.28
CA VAL A 22 -10.55 -3.30 -2.81
C VAL A 22 -11.80 -2.50 -2.43
N LEU A 23 -11.63 -1.32 -1.82
CA LEU A 23 -12.76 -0.43 -1.52
C LEU A 23 -13.42 0.09 -2.80
N GLY A 24 -12.62 0.56 -3.77
CA GLY A 24 -13.12 1.04 -5.06
C GLY A 24 -13.94 2.33 -5.01
N GLU A 25 -14.11 2.93 -3.82
CA GLU A 25 -14.89 4.14 -3.56
C GLU A 25 -14.09 5.15 -2.71
N PRO A 26 -14.47 6.44 -2.67
CA PRO A 26 -13.83 7.44 -1.83
C PRO A 26 -13.84 7.08 -0.34
N VAL A 27 -12.69 7.18 0.33
CA VAL A 27 -12.56 6.88 1.76
C VAL A 27 -11.93 8.03 2.53
N ARG A 28 -12.41 8.30 3.74
CA ARG A 28 -11.85 9.34 4.62
C ARG A 28 -10.49 8.92 5.16
N PHE A 29 -9.63 9.91 5.44
CA PHE A 29 -8.29 9.66 5.99
C PHE A 29 -8.31 8.78 7.26
N SER A 30 -9.20 9.08 8.20
CA SER A 30 -9.29 8.37 9.48
C SER A 30 -9.75 6.93 9.33
N GLU A 31 -10.67 6.66 8.40
CA GLU A 31 -11.14 5.32 8.07
C GLU A 31 -10.04 4.51 7.41
N LEU A 32 -9.34 5.10 6.43
CA LEU A 32 -8.19 4.45 5.80
C LEU A 32 -7.10 4.14 6.83
N GLN A 33 -6.75 5.10 7.70
CA GLN A 33 -5.76 4.89 8.75
C GLN A 33 -6.14 3.75 9.70
N ARG A 34 -7.42 3.66 10.08
CA ARG A 34 -7.93 2.55 10.90
C ARG A 34 -7.79 1.20 10.19
N ALA A 35 -8.10 1.15 8.90
CA ALA A 35 -8.00 -0.05 8.09
C ALA A 35 -6.56 -0.56 7.87
N VAL A 36 -5.57 0.34 7.89
CA VAL A 36 -4.15 0.00 7.68
C VAL A 36 -3.28 0.15 8.94
N ARG A 37 -3.87 -0.01 10.13
CA ARG A 37 -3.10 -0.02 11.39
C ARG A 37 -2.02 -1.13 11.37
N PRO A 38 -0.88 -0.95 12.06
CA PRO A 38 -0.52 0.17 12.96
C PRO A 38 0.17 1.39 12.28
N ILE A 39 -0.18 1.77 11.05
CA ILE A 39 0.46 2.92 10.39
C ILE A 39 0.30 4.23 11.19
N THR A 40 1.35 5.05 11.20
CA THR A 40 1.30 6.40 11.77
C THR A 40 0.63 7.38 10.80
N GLN A 41 0.03 8.45 11.34
CA GLN A 41 -0.58 9.50 10.52
C GLN A 41 0.43 10.15 9.56
N LYS A 42 1.66 10.39 10.04
CA LYS A 42 2.76 10.96 9.25
C LYS A 42 3.10 10.06 8.06
N GLU A 43 3.21 8.75 8.29
CA GLU A 43 3.57 7.80 7.24
C GLU A 43 2.44 7.60 6.23
N LEU A 44 1.19 7.51 6.67
CA LEU A 44 0.04 7.45 5.76
C LEU A 44 -0.04 8.71 4.88
N THR A 45 0.16 9.89 5.47
CA THR A 45 0.18 11.16 4.72
C THR A 45 1.30 11.17 3.68
N ARG A 46 2.50 10.69 4.03
CA ARG A 46 3.64 10.59 3.11
C ARG A 46 3.32 9.69 1.92
N GLN A 47 2.76 8.51 2.17
CA GLN A 47 2.39 7.54 1.14
C GLN A 47 1.30 8.08 0.21
N LEU A 48 0.22 8.65 0.76
CA LEU A 48 -0.88 9.21 -0.03
C LEU A 48 -0.40 10.35 -0.94
N ARG A 49 0.46 11.25 -0.46
CA ARG A 49 1.07 12.30 -1.30
C ARG A 49 1.91 11.73 -2.44
N GLN A 50 2.64 10.64 -2.19
CA GLN A 50 3.43 9.97 -3.22
C GLN A 50 2.57 9.28 -4.27
N PHE A 51 1.42 8.73 -3.87
CA PHE A 51 0.46 8.14 -4.79
C PHE A 51 -0.28 9.19 -5.62
N GLU A 52 -0.67 10.29 -4.99
CA GLU A 52 -1.27 11.46 -5.64
C GLU A 52 -0.32 12.06 -6.68
N ALA A 53 0.94 12.29 -6.33
CA ALA A 53 1.96 12.81 -7.25
C ALA A 53 2.24 11.89 -8.46
N ARG A 54 1.87 10.61 -8.37
CA ARG A 54 2.01 9.61 -9.44
C ARG A 54 0.70 9.30 -10.15
N GLY A 55 -0.38 9.99 -9.80
CA GLY A 55 -1.70 9.79 -10.40
C GLY A 55 -2.33 8.44 -10.05
N LEU A 56 -1.93 7.80 -8.94
CA LEU A 56 -2.50 6.53 -8.50
C LEU A 56 -3.74 6.74 -7.62
N VAL A 57 -3.77 7.83 -6.86
CA VAL A 57 -4.83 8.17 -5.91
C VAL A 57 -5.25 9.61 -6.13
N ASN A 58 -6.56 9.86 -6.18
CA ASN A 58 -7.13 11.19 -6.18
C ASN A 58 -7.42 11.64 -4.75
N ARG A 59 -7.12 12.90 -4.44
CA ARG A 59 -7.45 13.54 -3.17
C ARG A 59 -8.52 14.60 -3.42
N LYS A 60 -9.65 14.49 -2.72
CA LYS A 60 -10.74 15.48 -2.78
C LYS A 60 -10.93 16.15 -1.43
N VAL A 61 -10.96 17.48 -1.43
CA VAL A 61 -11.22 18.30 -0.23
C VAL A 61 -12.65 18.81 -0.29
N PHE A 62 -13.37 18.68 0.81
CA PHE A 62 -14.72 19.19 0.96
C PHE A 62 -14.70 20.34 1.96
N ALA A 63 -15.07 21.54 1.50
CA ALA A 63 -15.19 22.74 2.32
C ALA A 63 -16.54 22.78 3.06
N GLU A 64 -16.82 21.72 3.83
CA GLU A 64 -17.96 21.63 4.74
C GLU A 64 -17.49 21.87 6.19
N VAL A 65 -18.42 21.99 7.13
CA VAL A 65 -18.10 22.07 8.56
C VAL A 65 -18.52 20.76 9.24
N PRO A 66 -17.57 19.95 9.76
CA PRO A 66 -16.11 20.11 9.73
C PRO A 66 -15.49 19.74 8.37
N PRO A 67 -14.35 20.34 7.97
CA PRO A 67 -13.72 20.04 6.69
C PRO A 67 -13.27 18.57 6.65
N ARG A 68 -13.52 17.89 5.52
CA ARG A 68 -13.08 16.51 5.29
C ARG A 68 -12.26 16.36 4.02
N VAL A 69 -11.46 15.30 4.00
CA VAL A 69 -10.63 14.90 2.87
C VAL A 69 -10.89 13.44 2.58
N GLU A 70 -11.12 13.14 1.32
CA GLU A 70 -11.31 11.78 0.83
C GLU A 70 -10.21 11.42 -0.18
N TYR A 71 -9.90 10.13 -0.18
CA TYR A 71 -8.92 9.52 -1.08
C TYR A 71 -9.62 8.42 -1.87
N GLU A 72 -9.39 8.39 -3.17
CA GLU A 72 -10.00 7.42 -4.07
C GLU A 72 -8.93 6.86 -5.01
N ILE A 73 -8.98 5.56 -5.28
CA ILE A 73 -8.09 4.96 -6.26
C ILE A 73 -8.48 5.42 -7.68
N THR A 74 -7.48 5.80 -8.47
CA THR A 74 -7.69 6.13 -9.89
C THR A 74 -7.79 4.87 -10.75
N GLU A 75 -8.20 5.01 -12.01
CA GLU A 75 -8.14 3.90 -12.99
C GLU A 75 -6.71 3.39 -13.20
N LEU A 76 -5.71 4.30 -13.22
CA LEU A 76 -4.30 3.91 -13.26
C LEU A 76 -3.92 3.09 -12.02
N GLY A 77 -4.35 3.53 -10.83
CA GLY A 77 -4.12 2.80 -9.57
C GLY A 77 -4.78 1.42 -9.56
N LYS A 78 -6.01 1.29 -10.09
CA LYS A 78 -6.72 0.02 -10.23
C LYS A 78 -5.99 -0.94 -11.18
N SER A 79 -5.37 -0.42 -12.25
CA SER A 79 -4.61 -1.24 -13.20
C SER A 79 -3.40 -1.96 -12.59
N LEU A 80 -2.94 -1.55 -11.39
CA LEU A 80 -1.87 -2.25 -10.66
C LEU A 80 -2.33 -3.54 -9.98
N ARG A 81 -3.65 -3.75 -9.82
CA ARG A 81 -4.19 -4.90 -9.10
C ARG A 81 -3.65 -6.24 -9.61
N PRO A 82 -3.71 -6.56 -10.92
CA PRO A 82 -3.22 -7.86 -11.41
C PRO A 82 -1.73 -8.06 -11.11
N THR A 83 -0.92 -7.00 -11.17
CA THR A 83 0.51 -7.08 -10.85
C THR A 83 0.76 -7.39 -9.37
N LEU A 84 -0.02 -6.77 -8.47
CA LEU A 84 0.06 -7.06 -7.04
C LEU A 84 -0.43 -8.47 -6.71
N ASP A 85 -1.50 -8.93 -7.37
CA ASP A 85 -2.04 -10.27 -7.21
C ASP A 85 -1.02 -11.32 -7.65
N SER A 86 -0.39 -11.16 -8.82
CA SER A 86 0.68 -12.07 -9.28
C SER A 86 1.88 -12.11 -8.34
N LEU A 87 2.24 -10.98 -7.73
CA LEU A 87 3.31 -10.94 -6.74
C LEU A 87 2.92 -11.69 -5.46
N ALA A 88 1.67 -11.53 -5.00
CA ALA A 88 1.14 -12.23 -3.85
C ALA A 88 1.04 -13.75 -4.08
N GLU A 89 0.61 -14.17 -5.26
CA GLU A 89 0.59 -15.57 -5.68
C GLU A 89 1.98 -16.17 -5.69
N TRP A 90 2.96 -15.48 -6.27
CA TRP A 90 4.36 -15.92 -6.26
C TRP A 90 4.89 -16.07 -4.84
N MET A 91 4.63 -15.10 -3.95
CA MET A 91 5.05 -15.18 -2.55
C MET A 91 4.41 -16.37 -1.83
N THR A 92 3.12 -16.61 -2.05
CA THR A 92 2.38 -17.75 -1.48
C THR A 92 2.97 -19.07 -1.95
N ALA A 93 3.20 -19.21 -3.26
CA ALA A 93 3.77 -20.41 -3.86
C ALA A 93 5.20 -20.73 -3.37
N ASN A 94 5.96 -19.69 -2.98
CA ASN A 94 7.36 -19.83 -2.55
C ASN A 94 7.57 -19.66 -1.04
N ALA A 95 6.50 -19.51 -0.25
CA ALA A 95 6.59 -19.24 1.19
C ALA A 95 7.41 -20.29 1.94
N SER A 96 7.24 -21.58 1.60
CA SER A 96 8.02 -22.67 2.20
C SER A 96 9.51 -22.63 1.85
N ALA A 97 9.87 -22.18 0.65
CA ALA A 97 11.26 -22.02 0.24
C ALA A 97 11.92 -20.81 0.93
N MET A 98 11.18 -19.72 1.08
CA MET A 98 11.64 -18.52 1.81
C MET A 98 11.89 -18.79 3.30
N ASN A 99 11.03 -19.57 3.95
CA ASN A 99 11.17 -19.91 5.37
C ASN A 99 12.34 -20.86 5.66
N LYS A 100 12.69 -21.75 4.72
CA LYS A 100 13.82 -22.69 4.88
C LYS A 100 15.19 -22.02 4.88
N ASN A 101 15.35 -20.89 4.19
CA ASN A 101 16.63 -20.17 4.12
C ASN A 101 16.91 -19.29 5.36
N GLY A 102 15.87 -18.82 6.07
CA GLY A 102 16.02 -18.01 7.27
C GLY A 102 16.54 -18.79 8.49
N GLN A 103 16.34 -20.11 8.54
CA GLN A 103 16.80 -20.97 9.65
C GLN A 103 18.25 -21.46 9.48
N ARG A 104 18.82 -21.42 8.27
CA ARG A 104 20.22 -21.83 8.02
C ARG A 104 21.23 -20.77 8.47
N THR A 105 20.87 -19.49 8.46
CA THR A 105 21.78 -18.39 8.81
C THR A 105 21.98 -18.19 10.32
N SER A 106 21.09 -18.71 11.17
CA SER A 106 21.22 -18.63 12.63
C SER A 106 22.07 -19.76 13.24
N ALA A 107 22.46 -20.78 12.47
CA ALA A 107 23.18 -21.95 12.97
C ALA A 107 24.71 -21.89 12.80
N THR A 108 25.28 -20.81 12.27
CA THR A 108 26.73 -20.68 11.99
C THR A 108 27.42 -19.54 12.75
N ARG A 109 26.78 -18.97 13.77
CA ARG A 109 27.45 -18.10 14.75
C ARG A 109 27.40 -18.77 16.13
N SER A 110 28.28 -19.73 16.34
CA SER A 110 28.71 -20.22 17.65
C SER A 110 30.21 -20.47 17.57
#